data_AF-A0A6P5TIC3-F1
#
_entry.id   AF-A0A6P5TIC3-F1
#
_cell.length_a   1.000
_cell.length_b   1.000
_cell.length_c   1.000
_cell.angle_alpha   90.00
_cell.angle_beta   90.00
_cell.angle_gamma   90.00
#
_symmetry.space_group_name_H-M   'P 1'
#
loop_
_entity.id
_entity.type
_entity.pdbx_description
1 polymer ?
#
loop_
_entity_poly.entity_id
_entity_poly.type
_entity_poly.pdbx_seq_one_letter_code
_entity_poly.pdbx_strand_id
1 'polypeptide(L)'
;MEAASSSRGLLNGEEILEGNATESSDDHCYSTQLIDSDGEFKVTEFEEFIKTTKFAERGLTYSVVAIVGPQSSGKSTLVNRLFQTNFKEMEALKGRSQTTKGIWLAKSPSIRRFTLVMDIEGTDGRERGEDDTTFEKQSTLFALAVSDVVLINMWCQDIGREQASNKPLLKTVFQAIMQFFSPRKSTLIFVIRDMTKTPLENLEPILREDIQKIWDSAPKPEADRNTPLSKFFNVEVVALSSCEHMEDKFTEE
;
A
#
# COMPACT_ATOMS: atom_id res chain seq x y z
N MET A 1 2.08 -6.95 81.67
CA MET A 1 1.53 -5.94 82.58
C MET A 1 2.09 -4.60 82.13
N GLU A 2 1.18 -3.70 81.76
CA GLU A 2 1.26 -2.26 81.40
C GLU A 2 2.65 -1.58 81.41
N ALA A 3 3.06 -0.96 80.29
CA ALA A 3 2.78 0.44 79.88
C ALA A 3 3.63 1.44 80.71
N ALA A 4 4.19 2.54 80.20
CA ALA A 4 3.88 3.41 79.08
C ALA A 4 5.06 4.39 78.86
N SER A 5 4.88 5.36 77.94
CA SER A 5 5.50 6.70 77.85
C SER A 5 6.40 6.88 76.61
N SER A 6 5.90 7.50 75.51
CA SER A 6 5.72 8.96 75.31
C SER A 6 7.08 9.65 75.09
N SER A 7 7.35 10.54 74.12
CA SER A 7 6.58 11.25 73.08
C SER A 7 7.56 12.08 72.22
N ARG A 8 7.03 12.72 71.15
CA ARG A 8 7.56 13.83 70.33
C ARG A 8 8.58 13.45 69.25
N GLY A 9 8.46 13.85 67.99
CA GLY A 9 7.55 14.79 67.31
C GLY A 9 8.23 15.30 66.02
N LEU A 10 7.43 15.93 65.14
CA LEU A 10 7.76 16.58 63.85
C LEU A 10 7.88 15.61 62.65
N LEU A 11 6.93 15.53 61.72
CA LEU A 11 6.28 16.49 60.80
C LEU A 11 6.84 16.35 59.37
N ASN A 12 5.91 16.10 58.46
CA ASN A 12 5.85 16.45 57.04
C ASN A 12 6.53 15.53 56.00
N GLY A 13 5.66 14.77 55.32
CA GLY A 13 5.32 15.09 53.93
C GLY A 13 6.22 14.52 52.83
N GLU A 14 5.92 13.30 52.41
CA GLU A 14 6.19 12.84 51.04
C GLU A 14 4.89 12.26 50.47
N GLU A 15 4.17 13.08 49.69
CA GLU A 15 3.25 12.59 48.66
C GLU A 15 4.08 11.95 47.56
N ILE A 16 3.97 10.63 47.43
CA ILE A 16 4.47 9.90 46.28
C ILE A 16 3.53 10.24 45.12
N LEU A 17 3.98 11.13 44.23
CA LEU A 17 3.40 11.33 42.91
C LEU A 17 3.79 10.12 42.05
N GLU A 18 2.99 9.06 42.07
CA GLU A 18 2.95 8.10 40.98
C GLU A 18 2.39 8.84 39.75
N GLY A 19 3.30 9.32 38.90
CA GLY A 19 2.97 9.79 37.58
C GLY A 19 2.40 8.63 36.76
N ASN A 20 1.08 8.56 36.68
CA ASN A 20 0.38 7.87 35.61
C ASN A 20 0.79 8.52 34.29
N ALA A 21 1.85 8.00 33.66
CA ALA A 21 2.00 8.11 32.22
C ALA A 21 0.85 7.31 31.60
N THR A 22 -0.28 7.99 31.40
CA THR A 22 -1.29 7.55 30.46
C THR A 22 -0.62 7.55 29.09
N GLU A 23 -0.07 6.41 28.68
CA GLU A 23 0.12 6.10 27.27
C GLU A 23 -1.28 6.11 26.64
N SER A 24 -1.67 7.27 26.13
CA SER A 24 -2.86 7.41 25.30
C SER A 24 -2.62 6.60 24.04
N SER A 25 -3.23 5.43 23.97
CA SER A 25 -3.30 4.57 22.78
C SER A 25 -4.17 5.26 21.70
N ASP A 26 -3.69 6.34 21.12
CA ASP A 26 -4.26 6.93 19.90
C ASP A 26 -3.75 6.15 18.69
N ASP A 27 -4.10 4.86 18.62
CA ASP A 27 -3.78 3.99 17.49
C ASP A 27 -4.90 3.98 16.43
N HIS A 28 -5.54 5.14 16.26
CA HIS A 28 -6.52 5.35 15.20
C HIS A 28 -5.81 5.45 13.85
N CYS A 29 -6.27 4.67 12.87
CA CYS A 29 -5.83 4.81 11.49
C CYS A 29 -6.19 6.21 10.97
N TYR A 30 -5.16 6.98 10.63
CA TYR A 30 -5.31 8.29 10.02
C TYR A 30 -4.99 8.20 8.53
N SER A 31 -5.96 8.56 7.69
CA SER A 31 -5.84 8.59 6.24
C SER A 31 -6.02 10.00 5.70
N THR A 32 -5.31 10.35 4.64
CA THR A 32 -5.41 11.63 3.94
C THR A 32 -5.38 11.42 2.43
N GLN A 33 -5.96 12.33 1.66
CA GLN A 33 -5.77 12.36 0.21
C GLN A 33 -4.46 13.10 -0.08
N LEU A 34 -3.53 12.42 -0.75
CA LEU A 34 -2.21 12.96 -1.08
C LEU A 34 -2.22 13.71 -2.40
N ILE A 35 -2.85 13.12 -3.40
CA ILE A 35 -3.06 13.71 -4.74
C ILE A 35 -4.54 13.52 -5.07
N ASP A 36 -5.20 14.54 -5.59
CA ASP A 36 -6.62 14.44 -5.97
C ASP A 36 -6.84 13.89 -7.39
N SER A 37 -8.09 13.91 -7.84
CA SER A 37 -8.44 13.45 -9.18
C SER A 37 -7.85 14.31 -10.30
N ASP A 38 -7.55 15.57 -10.04
CA ASP A 38 -7.02 16.52 -11.02
C ASP A 38 -5.49 16.47 -11.08
N GLY A 39 -4.85 15.65 -10.24
CA GLY A 39 -3.40 15.50 -10.16
C GLY A 39 -2.72 16.51 -9.24
N GLU A 40 -3.50 17.28 -8.46
CA GLU A 40 -2.97 18.30 -7.56
C GLU A 40 -2.56 17.69 -6.22
N PHE A 41 -1.35 18.02 -5.77
CA PHE A 41 -0.81 17.56 -4.50
C PHE A 41 -1.39 18.38 -3.34
N LYS A 42 -1.99 17.68 -2.37
CA LYS A 42 -2.68 18.26 -1.21
C LYS A 42 -1.71 18.58 -0.08
N VAL A 43 -0.94 19.66 -0.26
CA VAL A 43 0.12 20.09 0.67
C VAL A 43 -0.41 20.26 2.10
N THR A 44 -1.53 20.97 2.27
CA THR A 44 -2.08 21.30 3.59
C THR A 44 -2.49 20.04 4.34
N GLU A 45 -3.21 19.15 3.66
CA GLU A 45 -3.72 17.89 4.19
C GLU A 45 -2.57 16.92 4.50
N PHE A 46 -1.49 16.95 3.69
CA PHE A 46 -0.28 16.19 3.96
C PHE A 46 0.51 16.76 5.16
N GLU A 47 0.64 18.08 5.29
CA GLU A 47 1.28 18.69 6.46
C GLU A 47 0.54 18.35 7.77
N GLU A 48 -0.79 18.34 7.74
CA GLU A 48 -1.61 17.91 8.87
C GLU A 48 -1.37 16.42 9.18
N PHE A 49 -1.32 15.58 8.16
CA PHE A 49 -0.97 14.16 8.30
C PHE A 49 0.40 13.97 8.97
N ILE A 50 1.42 14.73 8.55
CA ILE A 50 2.78 14.65 9.13
C ILE A 50 2.75 14.99 10.63
N LYS A 51 2.05 16.06 11.00
CA LYS A 51 1.93 16.52 12.39
C LYS A 51 1.20 15.48 13.24
N THR A 52 0.05 15.00 12.77
CA THR A 52 -0.80 14.06 13.50
C THR A 52 -0.13 12.70 13.69
N THR A 53 0.53 12.18 12.65
CA THR A 53 1.19 10.87 12.71
C THR A 53 2.61 10.91 13.30
N LYS A 54 3.13 12.11 13.58
CA LYS A 54 4.53 12.35 13.96
C LYS A 54 5.52 11.76 12.94
N PHE A 55 5.18 11.83 11.65
CA PHE A 55 6.00 11.22 10.59
C PHE A 55 7.41 11.82 10.54
N ALA A 56 7.53 13.14 10.70
CA ALA A 56 8.82 13.84 10.65
C ALA A 56 9.82 13.34 11.72
N GLU A 57 9.33 12.83 12.85
CA GLU A 57 10.17 12.30 13.93
C GLU A 57 10.78 10.93 13.61
N ARG A 58 10.26 10.23 12.58
CA ARG A 58 10.68 8.85 12.22
C ARG A 58 11.96 8.80 11.38
N GLY A 59 12.42 9.93 10.84
CA GLY A 59 13.60 9.98 9.97
C GLY A 59 13.50 8.95 8.82
N LEU A 60 14.48 8.05 8.70
CA LEU A 60 14.51 7.00 7.69
C LEU A 60 13.88 5.67 8.14
N THR A 61 13.29 5.61 9.34
CA THR A 61 12.75 4.38 9.94
C THR A 61 11.29 4.13 9.59
N TYR A 62 10.95 4.26 8.31
CA TYR A 62 9.63 3.97 7.78
C TYR A 62 9.70 3.02 6.59
N SER A 63 8.54 2.53 6.17
CA SER A 63 8.36 1.81 4.93
C SER A 63 7.12 2.32 4.21
N VAL A 64 7.16 2.30 2.89
CA VAL A 64 6.04 2.71 2.04
C VAL A 64 5.56 1.51 1.23
N VAL A 65 4.28 1.19 1.36
CA VAL A 65 3.58 0.15 0.60
C VAL A 65 2.55 0.83 -0.29
N ALA A 66 2.53 0.55 -1.59
CA ALA A 66 1.46 0.99 -2.48
C ALA A 66 0.66 -0.19 -3.01
N ILE A 67 -0.61 0.02 -3.34
CA ILE A 67 -1.42 -0.93 -4.09
C ILE A 67 -1.89 -0.32 -5.41
N VAL A 68 -1.62 -1.02 -6.52
CA VAL A 68 -2.03 -0.64 -7.88
C VAL A 68 -2.82 -1.78 -8.51
N GLY A 69 -3.68 -1.45 -9.47
CA GLY A 69 -4.45 -2.46 -10.21
C GLY A 69 -5.82 -1.95 -10.67
N PRO A 70 -6.58 -2.79 -11.38
CA PRO A 70 -7.79 -2.36 -12.08
C PRO A 70 -8.85 -1.75 -11.15
N GLN A 71 -9.72 -0.91 -11.70
CA GLN A 71 -10.85 -0.35 -10.98
C GLN A 71 -11.78 -1.47 -10.47
N SER A 72 -12.28 -1.29 -9.23
CA SER A 72 -13.18 -2.24 -8.57
C SER A 72 -12.61 -3.67 -8.43
N SER A 73 -11.28 -3.81 -8.28
CA SER A 73 -10.59 -5.09 -8.02
C SER A 73 -10.40 -5.42 -6.52
N GLY A 74 -11.01 -4.64 -5.62
CA GLY A 74 -10.90 -4.86 -4.16
C GLY A 74 -9.55 -4.43 -3.58
N LYS A 75 -8.91 -3.39 -4.12
CA LYS A 75 -7.64 -2.83 -3.62
C LYS A 75 -7.80 -2.28 -2.21
N SER A 76 -8.67 -1.30 -2.04
CA SER A 76 -8.94 -0.64 -0.76
C SER A 76 -9.37 -1.65 0.31
N THR A 77 -10.23 -2.62 -0.05
CA THR A 77 -10.61 -3.74 0.83
C THR A 77 -9.41 -4.57 1.28
N LEU A 78 -8.50 -4.92 0.36
CA LEU A 78 -7.31 -5.70 0.70
C LEU A 78 -6.40 -4.94 1.66
N VAL A 79 -6.07 -3.67 1.36
CA VAL A 79 -5.17 -2.90 2.23
C VAL A 79 -5.80 -2.54 3.57
N ASN A 80 -7.13 -2.32 3.61
CA ASN A 80 -7.85 -2.13 4.86
C ASN A 80 -7.77 -3.36 5.76
N ARG A 81 -7.95 -4.56 5.20
CA ARG A 81 -7.84 -5.81 5.95
C ARG A 81 -6.40 -6.10 6.39
N LEU A 82 -5.44 -5.97 5.47
CA LEU A 82 -4.04 -6.33 5.72
C LEU A 82 -3.33 -5.35 6.66
N PHE A 83 -3.56 -4.05 6.49
CA PHE A 83 -2.85 -2.99 7.22
C PHE A 83 -3.72 -2.29 8.28
N GLN A 84 -4.95 -2.75 8.49
CA GLN A 84 -5.93 -2.11 9.38
C GLN A 84 -6.14 -0.63 9.05
N THR A 85 -6.21 -0.32 7.74
CA THR A 85 -6.52 1.03 7.25
C THR A 85 -8.02 1.26 7.11
N ASN A 86 -8.41 2.51 6.83
CA ASN A 86 -9.81 2.94 6.73
C ASN A 86 -10.12 3.66 5.39
N PHE A 87 -9.51 3.23 4.29
CA PHE A 87 -9.82 3.76 2.97
C PHE A 87 -11.27 3.49 2.59
N LYS A 88 -11.86 4.38 1.80
CA LYS A 88 -13.24 4.22 1.33
C LYS A 88 -13.35 3.01 0.40
N GLU A 89 -14.25 2.09 0.73
CA GLU A 89 -14.55 0.92 -0.10
C GLU A 89 -15.81 1.15 -0.94
N MET A 90 -15.93 0.38 -2.04
CA MET A 90 -17.07 0.47 -2.94
C MET A 90 -18.30 -0.14 -2.26
N GLU A 91 -19.41 0.60 -2.22
CA GLU A 91 -20.69 0.03 -1.79
C GLU A 91 -21.32 -0.77 -2.94
N ALA A 92 -21.13 -2.09 -2.96
CA ALA A 92 -21.57 -2.97 -4.04
C ALA A 92 -23.07 -2.82 -4.40
N LEU A 93 -23.93 -2.58 -3.40
CA LEU A 93 -25.37 -2.43 -3.58
C LEU A 93 -25.78 -1.12 -4.28
N LYS A 94 -24.89 -0.11 -4.33
CA LYS A 94 -25.12 1.16 -5.04
C LYS A 94 -24.61 1.14 -6.48
N GLY A 95 -24.08 0.00 -6.94
CA GLY A 95 -23.56 -0.20 -8.29
C GLY A 95 -22.05 0.01 -8.42
N ARG A 96 -21.51 -0.38 -9.57
CA ARG A 96 -20.07 -0.27 -9.85
C ARG A 96 -19.74 1.16 -10.24
N SER A 97 -19.01 1.85 -9.38
CA SER A 97 -18.54 3.22 -9.58
C SER A 97 -17.11 3.39 -9.07
N GLN A 98 -16.43 4.41 -9.57
CA GLN A 98 -15.11 4.77 -9.08
C GLN A 98 -15.18 5.19 -7.61
N THR A 99 -14.41 4.52 -6.76
CA THR A 99 -14.43 4.75 -5.31
C THR A 99 -13.21 5.55 -4.86
N THR A 100 -12.02 5.05 -5.14
CA THR A 100 -10.76 5.76 -4.89
C THR A 100 -10.57 6.79 -6.01
N LYS A 101 -10.42 8.06 -5.63
CA LYS A 101 -10.09 9.17 -6.52
C LYS A 101 -8.77 9.77 -6.09
N GLY A 102 -7.82 9.85 -7.01
CA GLY A 102 -6.47 10.28 -6.72
C GLY A 102 -5.62 9.22 -6.02
N ILE A 103 -4.72 9.68 -5.15
CA ILE A 103 -3.83 8.84 -4.34
C ILE A 103 -4.13 9.12 -2.88
N TRP A 104 -4.47 8.08 -2.13
CA TRP A 104 -4.74 8.15 -0.70
C TRP A 104 -3.58 7.56 0.08
N LEU A 105 -3.29 8.13 1.26
CA LEU A 105 -2.20 7.73 2.14
C LEU A 105 -2.74 7.48 3.54
N ALA A 106 -2.35 6.38 4.17
CA ALA A 106 -2.69 6.09 5.57
C ALA A 106 -1.48 5.55 6.35
N LYS A 107 -1.45 5.82 7.66
CA LYS A 107 -0.53 5.14 8.59
C LYS A 107 -1.18 3.85 9.08
N SER A 108 -0.53 2.72 8.86
CA SER A 108 -0.97 1.43 9.41
C SER A 108 -0.73 1.38 10.93
N PRO A 109 -1.75 1.04 11.75
CA PRO A 109 -1.56 0.77 13.18
C PRO A 109 -1.07 -0.67 13.44
N SER A 110 -1.32 -1.61 12.53
CA SER A 110 -1.04 -3.04 12.76
C SER A 110 0.45 -3.42 12.68
N ILE A 111 1.30 -2.55 12.14
CA ILE A 111 2.72 -2.83 11.91
C ILE A 111 3.60 -2.00 12.84
N ARG A 112 4.46 -2.68 13.61
CA ARG A 112 5.39 -2.05 14.57
C ARG A 112 6.30 -0.99 13.93
N ARG A 113 6.78 -1.25 12.71
CA ARG A 113 7.56 -0.29 11.91
C ARG A 113 6.59 0.71 11.30
N PHE A 114 6.92 2.00 11.35
CA PHE A 114 6.09 3.06 10.77
C PHE A 114 5.85 2.78 9.28
N THR A 115 4.64 2.33 8.94
CA THR A 115 4.31 1.87 7.59
C THR A 115 3.23 2.75 7.02
N LEU A 116 3.59 3.40 5.91
CA LEU A 116 2.69 4.19 5.09
C LEU A 116 2.11 3.31 4.01
N VAL A 117 0.80 3.34 3.87
CA VAL A 117 0.05 2.58 2.87
C VAL A 117 -0.57 3.56 1.89
N MET A 118 -0.36 3.35 0.60
CA MET A 118 -0.93 4.15 -0.48
C MET A 118 -1.95 3.35 -1.28
N ASP A 119 -3.20 3.81 -1.30
CA ASP A 119 -4.25 3.29 -2.19
C ASP A 119 -4.36 4.18 -3.43
N ILE A 120 -4.00 3.61 -4.58
CA ILE A 120 -3.99 4.31 -5.85
C ILE A 120 -5.35 4.11 -6.55
N GLU A 121 -5.86 5.17 -7.17
CA GLU A 121 -7.02 5.09 -8.07
C GLU A 121 -6.87 3.92 -9.06
N GLY A 122 -7.98 3.22 -9.29
CA GLY A 122 -7.97 2.05 -10.15
C GLY A 122 -7.82 2.40 -11.62
N THR A 123 -7.09 1.56 -12.34
CA THR A 123 -6.86 1.68 -13.78
C THR A 123 -8.01 1.06 -14.59
N ASP A 124 -8.08 1.33 -15.88
CA ASP A 124 -9.09 0.87 -16.84
C ASP A 124 -10.50 1.31 -16.42
N GLY A 125 -10.62 2.58 -16.02
CA GLY A 125 -11.84 3.19 -15.53
C GLY A 125 -12.72 3.73 -16.67
N ARG A 126 -14.04 3.55 -16.57
CA ARG A 126 -14.96 4.12 -17.58
C ARG A 126 -15.08 5.65 -17.50
N GLU A 127 -14.71 6.24 -16.36
CA GLU A 127 -15.14 7.59 -15.98
C GLU A 127 -14.26 8.72 -16.54
N ARG A 128 -13.06 8.44 -17.05
CA ARG A 128 -12.08 9.47 -17.46
C ARG A 128 -11.76 9.55 -18.97
N GLY A 129 -12.20 8.62 -19.81
CA GLY A 129 -11.99 8.70 -21.27
C GLY A 129 -10.51 8.58 -21.69
N GLU A 130 -10.07 9.27 -22.75
CA GLU A 130 -8.68 9.15 -23.28
C GLU A 130 -7.60 9.69 -22.31
N ASP A 131 -7.96 10.64 -21.43
CA ASP A 131 -7.07 11.21 -20.40
C ASP A 131 -6.76 10.22 -19.27
N ASP A 132 -7.55 9.14 -19.15
CA ASP A 132 -7.38 8.09 -18.14
C ASP A 132 -5.96 7.50 -18.19
N THR A 133 -5.45 7.26 -19.40
CA THR A 133 -4.13 6.62 -19.55
C THR A 133 -2.98 7.47 -19.02
N THR A 134 -3.10 8.80 -19.01
CA THR A 134 -2.03 9.69 -18.51
C THR A 134 -1.99 9.67 -17.00
N PHE A 135 -3.14 9.83 -16.36
CA PHE A 135 -3.24 9.81 -14.89
C PHE A 135 -2.83 8.45 -14.33
N GLU A 136 -3.27 7.35 -14.94
CA GLU A 136 -2.88 5.99 -14.56
C GLU A 136 -1.36 5.77 -14.63
N LYS A 137 -0.72 6.20 -15.73
CA LYS A 137 0.73 6.08 -15.91
C LYS A 137 1.48 6.90 -14.86
N GLN A 138 1.05 8.14 -14.62
CA GLN A 138 1.70 9.04 -13.66
C GLN A 138 1.54 8.56 -12.21
N SER A 139 0.33 8.16 -11.82
CA SER A 139 0.05 7.64 -10.47
C SER A 139 0.75 6.31 -10.20
N THR A 140 0.80 5.40 -11.18
CA THR A 140 1.53 4.14 -11.06
C THR A 140 3.05 4.36 -11.02
N LEU A 141 3.57 5.29 -11.83
CA LEU A 141 4.98 5.69 -11.79
C LEU A 141 5.34 6.31 -10.44
N PHE A 142 4.50 7.20 -9.92
CA PHE A 142 4.67 7.79 -8.60
C PHE A 142 4.74 6.71 -7.52
N ALA A 143 3.77 5.79 -7.51
CA ALA A 143 3.73 4.68 -6.56
C ALA A 143 5.02 3.84 -6.60
N LEU A 144 5.50 3.48 -7.78
CA LEU A 144 6.73 2.70 -7.91
C LEU A 144 8.01 3.47 -7.58
N ALA A 145 8.04 4.78 -7.84
CA ALA A 145 9.20 5.62 -7.52
C ALA A 145 9.37 5.84 -6.01
N VAL A 146 8.26 5.96 -5.26
CA VAL A 146 8.31 6.31 -3.84
C VAL A 146 8.18 5.11 -2.90
N SER A 147 7.68 3.96 -3.37
CA SER A 147 7.40 2.79 -2.52
C SER A 147 8.57 1.82 -2.38
N ASP A 148 8.67 1.21 -1.19
CA ASP A 148 9.52 0.05 -0.93
C ASP A 148 8.90 -1.23 -1.50
N VAL A 149 7.57 -1.35 -1.36
CA VAL A 149 6.78 -2.50 -1.79
C VAL A 149 5.59 -2.01 -2.61
N VAL A 150 5.34 -2.63 -3.76
CA VAL A 150 4.15 -2.36 -4.58
C VAL A 150 3.37 -3.65 -4.75
N LEU A 151 2.15 -3.66 -4.23
CA LEU A 151 1.16 -4.70 -4.44
C LEU A 151 0.49 -4.47 -5.79
N ILE A 152 0.64 -5.41 -6.71
CA ILE A 152 -0.01 -5.39 -8.02
C ILE A 152 -1.22 -6.32 -7.93
N ASN A 153 -2.38 -5.73 -7.68
CA ASN A 153 -3.64 -6.45 -7.51
C ASN A 153 -4.23 -6.80 -8.88
N MET A 154 -4.46 -8.08 -9.14
CA MET A 154 -4.96 -8.58 -10.41
C MET A 154 -5.92 -9.74 -10.24
N TRP A 155 -6.90 -9.90 -11.15
CA TRP A 155 -7.80 -11.04 -11.11
C TRP A 155 -7.14 -12.27 -11.72
N CYS A 156 -7.42 -13.45 -11.16
CA CYS A 156 -6.92 -14.73 -11.71
C CYS A 156 -7.28 -14.92 -13.19
N GLN A 157 -8.45 -14.42 -13.62
CA GLN A 157 -8.93 -14.52 -15.01
C GLN A 157 -8.20 -13.60 -15.99
N ASP A 158 -7.46 -12.61 -15.49
CA ASP A 158 -6.68 -11.70 -16.33
C ASP A 158 -5.29 -12.26 -16.66
N ILE A 159 -4.83 -13.29 -15.93
CA ILE A 159 -3.56 -13.96 -16.20
C ILE A 159 -3.62 -14.61 -17.59
N GLY A 160 -2.62 -14.32 -18.42
CA GLY A 160 -2.55 -14.80 -19.81
C GLY A 160 -3.32 -13.94 -20.83
N ARG A 161 -3.97 -12.85 -20.41
CA ARG A 161 -4.59 -11.87 -21.33
C ARG A 161 -3.64 -10.69 -21.56
N GLU A 162 -3.48 -10.27 -22.81
CA GLU A 162 -2.53 -9.21 -23.16
C GLU A 162 -2.90 -7.81 -22.61
N GLN A 163 -4.18 -7.43 -22.66
CA GLN A 163 -4.61 -6.08 -22.27
C GLN A 163 -5.13 -6.01 -20.83
N ALA A 164 -5.85 -7.04 -20.38
CA ALA A 164 -6.48 -7.06 -19.06
C ALA A 164 -5.48 -7.28 -17.90
N SER A 165 -4.26 -7.74 -18.18
CA SER A 165 -3.27 -8.03 -17.14
C SER A 165 -2.33 -6.86 -16.82
N ASN A 166 -2.72 -5.62 -17.14
CA ASN A 166 -1.92 -4.39 -16.96
C ASN A 166 -0.55 -4.38 -17.68
N LYS A 167 -0.31 -5.25 -18.69
CA LYS A 167 0.99 -5.32 -19.39
C LYS A 167 1.42 -3.97 -20.00
N PRO A 168 0.55 -3.22 -20.70
CA PRO A 168 0.94 -1.95 -21.32
C PRO A 168 1.35 -0.88 -20.29
N LEU A 169 0.65 -0.86 -19.15
CA LEU A 169 0.94 0.05 -18.05
C LEU A 169 2.30 -0.29 -17.42
N LEU A 170 2.53 -1.56 -17.07
CA LEU A 170 3.81 -2.01 -16.50
C LEU A 170 4.99 -1.74 -17.44
N LYS A 171 4.82 -1.95 -18.75
CA LYS A 171 5.85 -1.63 -19.75
C LYS A 171 6.26 -0.16 -19.72
N THR A 172 5.27 0.73 -19.72
CA THR A 172 5.50 2.18 -19.71
C THR A 172 6.18 2.62 -18.41
N VAL A 173 5.77 2.03 -17.29
CA VAL A 173 6.30 2.40 -15.99
C VAL A 173 7.71 1.86 -15.77
N PHE A 174 8.03 0.65 -16.20
CA PHE A 174 9.41 0.13 -16.18
C PHE A 174 10.35 0.99 -17.01
N GLN A 175 9.93 1.41 -18.20
CA GLN A 175 10.71 2.34 -19.02
C GLN A 175 10.98 3.65 -18.27
N ALA A 176 9.96 4.27 -17.68
CA ALA A 176 10.11 5.54 -16.96
C ALA A 176 11.01 5.41 -15.71
N ILE A 177 10.90 4.31 -14.96
CA ILE A 177 11.76 4.06 -13.79
C ILE A 177 13.23 4.03 -14.20
N MET A 178 13.56 3.34 -15.29
CA MET A 178 14.93 3.24 -15.79
C MET A 178 15.47 4.56 -16.35
N GLN A 179 14.61 5.42 -16.90
CA GLN A 179 15.02 6.68 -17.50
C GLN A 179 15.23 7.79 -16.47
N PHE A 180 14.43 7.83 -15.41
CA PHE A 180 14.37 8.98 -14.50
C PHE A 180 14.92 8.71 -13.10
N PHE A 181 14.99 7.45 -12.66
CA PHE A 181 15.31 7.13 -11.27
C PHE A 181 16.61 6.33 -11.16
N SER A 182 17.36 6.63 -10.10
CA SER A 182 18.48 5.77 -9.71
C SER A 182 17.96 4.39 -9.29
N PRO A 183 18.69 3.30 -9.57
CA PRO A 183 18.26 1.96 -9.21
C PRO A 183 18.13 1.83 -7.69
N ARG A 184 16.89 1.96 -7.19
CA ARG A 184 16.47 1.51 -5.87
C ARG A 184 15.83 0.15 -6.06
N LYS A 185 16.26 -0.82 -5.27
CA LYS A 185 15.69 -2.15 -5.33
C LYS A 185 14.34 -2.17 -4.61
N SER A 186 13.24 -2.19 -5.35
CA SER A 186 11.88 -2.25 -4.80
C SER A 186 11.31 -3.67 -4.90
N THR A 187 10.27 -3.99 -4.13
CA THR A 187 9.62 -5.31 -4.19
C THR A 187 8.26 -5.19 -4.85
N LEU A 188 8.02 -5.99 -5.88
CA LEU A 188 6.72 -6.14 -6.54
C LEU A 188 6.08 -7.42 -6.03
N ILE A 189 4.89 -7.31 -5.42
CA ILE A 189 4.11 -8.46 -4.99
C ILE A 189 2.87 -8.53 -5.86
N PHE A 190 2.79 -9.52 -6.73
CA PHE A 190 1.61 -9.75 -7.55
C PHE A 190 0.57 -10.49 -6.70
N VAL A 191 -0.54 -9.83 -6.41
CA VAL A 191 -1.64 -10.39 -5.63
C VAL A 191 -2.72 -10.86 -6.58
N ILE A 192 -2.79 -12.17 -6.77
CA ILE A 192 -3.79 -12.83 -7.60
C ILE A 192 -5.08 -12.99 -6.79
N ARG A 193 -6.15 -12.35 -7.25
CA ARG A 193 -7.47 -12.36 -6.61
C ARG A 193 -8.39 -13.39 -7.24
N ASP A 194 -9.33 -13.86 -6.43
CA ASP A 194 -10.42 -14.75 -6.84
C ASP A 194 -9.91 -16.00 -7.57
N MET A 195 -9.03 -16.71 -6.86
CA MET A 195 -8.45 -17.95 -7.35
C MET A 195 -9.51 -18.94 -7.85
N THR A 196 -9.25 -19.47 -9.04
CA THR A 196 -10.09 -20.48 -9.69
C THR A 196 -9.53 -21.89 -9.41
N LYS A 197 -9.99 -22.89 -10.16
CA LYS A 197 -9.50 -24.27 -10.04
C LYS A 197 -8.02 -24.43 -10.44
N THR A 198 -7.44 -23.46 -11.14
CA THR A 198 -6.04 -23.52 -11.55
C THR A 198 -5.13 -23.19 -10.36
N PRO A 199 -4.21 -24.09 -9.96
CA PRO A 199 -3.34 -23.86 -8.82
C PRO A 199 -2.28 -22.78 -9.11
N LEU A 200 -1.80 -22.11 -8.06
CA LEU A 200 -0.77 -21.08 -8.14
C LEU A 200 0.52 -21.59 -8.81
N GLU A 201 0.90 -22.85 -8.56
CA GLU A 201 2.07 -23.50 -9.16
C GLU A 201 2.09 -23.45 -10.70
N ASN A 202 0.92 -23.40 -11.33
CA ASN A 202 0.78 -23.29 -12.77
C ASN A 202 0.65 -21.84 -13.24
N LEU A 203 0.08 -20.95 -12.41
CA LEU A 203 -0.14 -19.54 -12.76
C LEU A 203 1.12 -18.69 -12.58
N GLU A 204 1.88 -18.95 -11.52
CA GLU A 204 3.08 -18.19 -11.18
C GLU A 204 4.13 -18.23 -12.29
N PRO A 205 4.49 -19.38 -12.90
CA PRO A 205 5.45 -19.41 -14.00
C PRO A 205 4.99 -18.59 -15.20
N ILE A 206 3.70 -18.64 -15.55
CA ILE A 206 3.12 -17.87 -16.67
C ILE A 206 3.25 -16.37 -16.38
N LEU A 207 2.88 -15.94 -15.17
CA LEU A 207 2.96 -14.55 -14.78
C LEU A 207 4.41 -14.04 -14.77
N ARG A 208 5.35 -14.84 -14.23
CA ARG A 208 6.78 -14.50 -14.23
C ARG A 208 7.34 -14.39 -15.65
N GLU A 209 6.98 -15.30 -16.54
CA GLU A 209 7.37 -15.25 -17.96
C GLU A 209 6.83 -13.97 -18.63
N ASP A 210 5.57 -13.63 -18.37
CA ASP A 210 4.95 -12.42 -18.90
C ASP A 210 5.65 -11.15 -18.40
N ILE A 211 5.96 -11.06 -17.10
CA ILE A 211 6.69 -9.92 -16.52
C ILE A 211 8.08 -9.80 -17.16
N GLN A 212 8.77 -10.93 -17.36
CA GLN A 212 10.09 -10.95 -17.99
C GLN A 212 10.01 -10.46 -19.45
N LYS A 213 9.01 -10.92 -20.22
CA LYS A 213 8.76 -10.43 -21.58
C LYS A 213 8.47 -8.92 -21.61
N ILE A 214 7.66 -8.43 -20.67
CA ILE A 214 7.36 -7.00 -20.55
C ILE A 214 8.66 -6.23 -20.30
N TRP A 215 9.46 -6.67 -19.32
CA TRP A 215 10.75 -6.09 -19.01
C TRP A 215 11.64 -6.04 -20.25
N ASP A 216 11.85 -7.17 -20.92
CA ASP A 216 12.75 -7.27 -22.08
C ASP A 216 12.30 -6.39 -23.25
N SER A 217 10.98 -6.28 -23.47
CA SER A 217 10.41 -5.45 -24.53
C SER A 217 10.37 -3.95 -24.24
N ALA A 218 10.57 -3.54 -22.97
CA ALA A 218 10.59 -2.13 -22.59
C ALA A 218 11.85 -1.45 -23.13
N PRO A 219 11.74 -0.26 -23.76
CA PRO A 219 12.90 0.53 -24.19
C PRO A 219 13.82 0.87 -23.01
N LYS A 220 15.13 0.56 -23.14
CA LYS A 220 16.14 0.82 -22.11
C LYS A 220 17.25 1.73 -22.65
N PRO A 221 17.82 2.61 -21.81
CA PRO A 221 19.07 3.32 -22.14
C PRO A 221 20.19 2.34 -22.53
N GLU A 222 21.14 2.76 -23.37
CA GLU A 222 22.21 1.87 -23.85
C GLU A 222 22.99 1.20 -22.72
N ALA A 223 23.24 1.93 -21.63
CA ALA A 223 23.96 1.45 -20.46
C ALA A 223 23.26 0.29 -19.73
N ASP A 224 21.94 0.15 -19.87
CA ASP A 224 21.13 -0.82 -19.14
C ASP A 224 20.41 -1.84 -20.03
N ARG A 225 20.75 -1.93 -21.32
CA ARG A 225 20.09 -2.82 -22.29
C ARG A 225 19.98 -4.27 -21.83
N ASN A 226 21.03 -4.77 -21.18
CA ASN A 226 21.12 -6.17 -20.72
C ASN A 226 20.90 -6.31 -19.21
N THR A 227 20.43 -5.25 -18.54
CA THR A 227 20.22 -5.29 -17.09
C THR A 227 19.01 -6.17 -16.76
N PRO A 228 19.17 -7.19 -15.89
CA PRO A 228 18.06 -8.06 -15.51
C PRO A 228 17.07 -7.32 -14.60
N LEU A 229 15.80 -7.72 -14.67
CA LEU A 229 14.71 -7.22 -13.81
C LEU A 229 15.10 -7.28 -12.33
N SER A 230 15.76 -8.37 -11.91
CA SER A 230 16.17 -8.64 -10.53
C SER A 230 17.15 -7.63 -9.92
N LYS A 231 17.80 -6.79 -10.75
CA LYS A 231 18.64 -5.68 -10.28
C LYS A 231 17.79 -4.54 -9.72
N PHE A 232 16.60 -4.32 -10.28
CA PHE A 232 15.68 -3.24 -9.91
C PHE A 232 14.55 -3.73 -9.01
N PHE A 233 14.07 -4.96 -9.21
CA PHE A 233 12.88 -5.46 -8.52
C PHE A 233 13.10 -6.85 -7.93
N ASN A 234 12.65 -7.05 -6.69
CA ASN A 234 12.25 -8.39 -6.23
C ASN A 234 10.82 -8.65 -6.71
N VAL A 235 10.51 -9.89 -7.11
CA VAL A 235 9.18 -10.26 -7.59
C VAL A 235 8.66 -11.45 -6.80
N GLU A 236 7.59 -11.22 -6.06
CA GLU A 236 6.84 -12.24 -5.33
C GLU A 236 5.44 -12.38 -5.91
N VAL A 237 4.85 -13.57 -5.79
CA VAL A 237 3.49 -13.85 -6.24
C VAL A 237 2.74 -14.51 -5.11
N VAL A 238 1.57 -13.97 -4.80
CA VAL A 238 0.66 -14.50 -3.78
C VAL A 238 -0.73 -14.64 -4.38
N ALA A 239 -1.51 -15.58 -3.87
CA ALA A 239 -2.83 -15.87 -4.37
C ALA A 239 -3.83 -15.89 -3.22
N LEU A 240 -4.94 -15.17 -3.41
CA LEU A 240 -6.01 -15.04 -2.43
C LEU A 240 -7.30 -15.64 -2.98
N SER A 241 -8.00 -16.32 -2.09
CA SER A 241 -9.35 -16.84 -2.31
C SER A 241 -10.36 -15.70 -2.50
N SER A 242 -11.55 -16.02 -3.01
CA SER A 242 -12.60 -15.02 -3.19
C SER A 242 -13.08 -14.47 -1.85
N CYS A 243 -12.99 -13.15 -1.68
CA CYS A 243 -13.45 -12.47 -0.47
C CYS A 243 -14.98 -12.59 -0.27
N GLU A 244 -15.75 -12.66 -1.35
CA GLU A 244 -17.22 -12.74 -1.29
C GLU A 244 -17.73 -14.15 -0.99
N HIS A 245 -17.04 -15.18 -1.49
CA HIS A 245 -17.49 -16.57 -1.40
C HIS A 245 -16.77 -17.38 -0.32
N MET A 246 -15.58 -16.94 0.10
CA MET A 246 -14.70 -17.67 1.03
C MET A 246 -14.01 -16.68 1.99
N GLU A 247 -14.80 -15.86 2.69
CA GLU A 247 -14.30 -14.79 3.57
C GLU A 247 -13.35 -15.30 4.66
N ASP A 248 -13.68 -16.41 5.33
CA ASP A 248 -12.81 -16.99 6.37
C ASP A 248 -11.43 -17.36 5.81
N LYS A 249 -11.41 -18.03 4.66
CA LYS A 249 -10.17 -18.45 3.99
C LYS A 249 -9.38 -17.26 3.48
N PHE A 250 -10.04 -16.25 2.92
CA PHE A 250 -9.42 -14.99 2.51
C PHE A 250 -8.79 -14.23 3.69
N THR A 251 -9.35 -14.37 4.89
CA THR A 251 -8.84 -13.71 6.10
C THR A 251 -7.65 -14.46 6.69
N GLU A 252 -7.60 -15.79 6.53
CA GLU A 252 -6.47 -16.63 6.95
C GLU A 252 -5.25 -16.51 6.02
N GLU A 253 -5.49 -16.36 4.71
CA GLU A 253 -4.47 -16.21 3.64
C GLU A 253 -3.80 -14.83 3.63
#